data_AF-A0A2E0ZHU7-F1
#
_entry.id   AF-A0A2E0ZHU7-F1
#
_cell.length_a   1.000
_cell.length_b   1.000
_cell.length_c   1.000
_cell.angle_alpha   90.00
_cell.angle_beta   90.00
_cell.angle_gamma   90.00
#
_symmetry.space_group_name_H-M   'P 1'
#
loop_
_entity.id
_entity.type
_entity.pdbx_description
1 polymer ?
#
loop_
_entity_poly.entity_id
_entity_poly.type
_entity_poly.pdbx_seq_one_letter_code
_entity_poly.pdbx_strand_id
1 'polypeptide(L)'
;MKQDQPWEFNCKTCGAQKLTVTRVWYILAGPESERWQEWGPLEANHLWHFEFKEKIEKEDNDEVNRSDYRQDFGDYAKDTSISHLEDYEIHEPRDNPGNDIFFVNCAGCDREIEFGWSQPDRGGGIFPAECSDFIPEELWPELRYLNSWHEKHWLKNDQHEMDSEAVE
;
A
#
# COMPACT_ATOMS: atom_id res chain seq x y z
N MET A 1 -8.87 11.63 -25.23
CA MET A 1 -9.59 10.72 -24.31
C MET A 1 -8.94 9.36 -24.51
N LYS A 2 -8.06 8.96 -23.60
CA LYS A 2 -7.40 7.66 -23.66
C LYS A 2 -8.49 6.60 -23.44
N GLN A 3 -8.46 5.53 -24.21
CA GLN A 3 -9.31 4.38 -23.95
C GLN A 3 -8.92 3.86 -22.57
N ASP A 4 -9.84 3.94 -21.61
CA ASP A 4 -9.68 3.33 -20.29
C ASP A 4 -9.41 1.85 -20.53
N GLN A 5 -8.14 1.44 -20.45
CA GLN A 5 -7.82 0.02 -20.44
C GLN A 5 -8.60 -0.58 -19.27
N PRO A 6 -9.36 -1.67 -19.49
CA PRO A 6 -10.13 -2.26 -18.42
C PRO A 6 -9.16 -2.72 -17.32
N TRP A 7 -9.50 -2.39 -16.08
CA TRP A 7 -8.82 -2.92 -14.91
C TRP A 7 -9.04 -4.43 -14.84
N GLU A 8 -7.97 -5.20 -14.98
CA GLU A 8 -7.98 -6.65 -14.84
C GLU A 8 -6.75 -7.10 -14.05
N PHE A 9 -6.99 -7.90 -13.02
CA PHE A 9 -5.94 -8.58 -12.26
C PHE A 9 -6.13 -10.09 -12.34
N ASN A 10 -5.04 -10.82 -12.54
CA ASN A 10 -5.02 -12.27 -12.44
C ASN A 10 -3.75 -12.74 -11.75
N CYS A 11 -3.90 -13.29 -10.54
CA CYS A 11 -2.76 -13.76 -9.77
C CYS A 11 -2.10 -14.97 -10.46
N LYS A 12 -0.83 -14.81 -10.84
CA LYS A 12 -0.02 -15.86 -11.47
C LYS A 12 0.16 -17.13 -10.62
N THR A 13 -0.04 -17.02 -9.30
CA THR A 13 0.14 -18.12 -8.35
C THR A 13 -1.14 -18.91 -8.11
N CYS A 14 -2.28 -18.23 -7.90
CA CYS A 14 -3.53 -18.88 -7.48
C CYS A 14 -4.75 -18.59 -8.37
N GLY A 15 -4.60 -17.76 -9.41
CA GLY A 15 -5.68 -17.40 -10.33
C GLY A 15 -6.75 -16.46 -9.76
N ALA A 16 -6.59 -15.99 -8.53
CA ALA A 16 -7.51 -15.02 -7.93
C ALA A 16 -7.46 -13.69 -8.70
N GLN A 17 -8.61 -13.00 -8.74
CA GLN A 17 -8.82 -11.76 -9.49
C GLN A 17 -9.09 -10.56 -8.59
N LYS A 18 -8.85 -10.72 -7.28
CA LYS A 18 -9.08 -9.68 -6.28
C LYS A 18 -7.79 -9.34 -5.56
N LEU A 19 -7.70 -8.09 -5.15
CA LEU A 19 -6.60 -7.52 -4.38
C LEU A 19 -7.14 -6.94 -3.08
N THR A 20 -6.31 -7.00 -2.05
CA THR A 20 -6.54 -6.37 -0.75
C THR A 20 -5.43 -5.36 -0.54
N VAL A 21 -5.78 -4.19 0.00
CA VAL A 21 -4.82 -3.20 0.47
C VAL A 21 -4.80 -3.24 1.98
N THR A 22 -3.61 -3.22 2.56
CA THR A 22 -3.39 -3.04 3.99
C THR A 22 -2.61 -1.76 4.22
N ARG A 23 -3.08 -0.90 5.11
CA ARG A 23 -2.33 0.28 5.58
C ARG A 23 -1.98 0.05 7.04
N VAL A 24 -0.72 0.32 7.38
CA VAL A 24 -0.20 0.31 8.75
C VAL A 24 0.26 1.72 9.08
N TRP A 25 -0.22 2.30 10.18
CA TRP A 25 0.17 3.63 10.60
C TRP A 25 0.32 3.71 12.12
N TYR A 26 0.88 4.82 12.57
CA TYR A 26 1.05 5.10 13.99
C TYR A 26 0.12 6.23 14.41
N ILE A 27 -0.54 6.07 15.55
CA ILE A 27 -1.28 7.13 16.22
C ILE A 27 -0.57 7.52 17.51
N LEU A 28 -0.70 8.78 17.91
CA LEU A 28 -0.30 9.25 19.23
C LEU A 28 -1.49 9.12 20.18
N ALA A 29 -1.37 8.26 21.18
CA ALA A 29 -2.34 8.09 22.26
C ALA A 29 -1.75 8.65 23.56
N GLY A 30 -1.86 9.98 23.74
CA GLY A 30 -1.21 10.67 24.85
C GLY A 30 0.33 10.61 24.76
N PRO A 31 1.04 10.12 25.79
CA PRO A 31 2.51 9.99 25.76
C PRO A 31 3.00 8.76 24.98
N GLU A 32 2.10 7.87 24.54
CA GLU A 32 2.46 6.62 23.87
C GLU A 32 2.19 6.68 22.37
N SER A 33 3.03 6.01 21.58
CA SER A 33 2.74 5.70 20.18
C SER A 33 2.13 4.31 20.08
N GLU A 34 1.02 4.22 19.35
CA GLU A 34 0.36 2.96 19.04
C GLU A 34 0.44 2.67 17.56
N ARG A 35 0.59 1.39 17.21
CA ARG A 35 0.60 0.91 15.83
C ARG A 35 -0.78 0.34 15.50
N TRP A 36 -1.33 0.73 14.35
CA TRP A 36 -2.65 0.31 13.89
C TRP A 36 -2.56 -0.20 12.47
N GLN A 37 -3.50 -1.05 12.10
CA GLN A 37 -3.72 -1.41 10.70
C GLN A 37 -5.18 -1.36 10.31
N GLU A 38 -5.43 -1.11 9.03
CA GLU A 38 -6.71 -1.32 8.38
C GLU A 38 -6.49 -1.98 7.02
N TRP A 39 -7.48 -2.73 6.58
CA TRP A 39 -7.44 -3.39 5.28
C TRP A 39 -8.82 -3.46 4.63
N GLY A 40 -8.81 -3.66 3.32
CA GLY A 40 -10.00 -3.78 2.51
C GLY A 40 -9.68 -4.03 1.04
N PRO A 41 -10.69 -4.20 0.17
CA PRO A 41 -10.48 -4.45 -1.24
C PRO A 41 -9.87 -3.24 -1.96
N LEU A 42 -9.08 -3.52 -3.00
CA LEU A 42 -8.74 -2.54 -4.02
C LEU A 42 -9.80 -2.62 -5.13
N GLU A 43 -10.47 -1.50 -5.39
CA GLU A 43 -11.51 -1.42 -6.41
C GLU A 43 -10.95 -1.03 -7.78
N ALA A 44 -11.74 -1.23 -8.83
CA ALA A 44 -11.36 -0.93 -10.21
C ALA A 44 -11.12 0.57 -10.50
N ASN A 45 -11.52 1.46 -9.59
CA ASN A 45 -11.19 2.88 -9.65
C ASN A 45 -9.83 3.19 -8.98
N HIS A 46 -9.06 2.16 -8.60
CA HIS A 46 -7.80 2.23 -7.87
C HIS A 46 -7.90 2.87 -6.49
N LEU A 47 -9.10 3.08 -5.98
CA LEU A 47 -9.34 3.48 -4.60
C LEU A 47 -9.50 2.23 -3.76
N TRP A 48 -9.01 2.32 -2.53
CA TRP A 48 -9.23 1.29 -1.53
C TRP A 48 -10.23 1.82 -0.51
N HIS A 49 -11.12 0.95 -0.07
CA HIS A 49 -12.09 1.24 0.98
C HIS A 49 -11.80 0.30 2.14
N PHE A 50 -11.50 0.86 3.31
CA PHE A 50 -11.23 0.05 4.48
C PHE A 50 -12.51 -0.65 4.94
N GLU A 51 -12.41 -1.95 5.22
CA GLU A 51 -13.50 -2.76 5.76
C GLU A 51 -13.25 -3.12 7.23
N PHE A 52 -11.98 -3.28 7.59
CA PHE A 52 -11.55 -3.73 8.91
C PHE A 52 -10.40 -2.86 9.42
N LYS A 53 -10.36 -2.67 10.73
CA LYS A 53 -9.33 -1.90 11.43
C LYS A 53 -9.04 -2.52 12.78
N GLU A 54 -7.77 -2.65 13.13
CA GLU A 54 -7.34 -3.21 14.41
C GLU A 54 -6.08 -2.52 14.93
N LYS A 55 -5.89 -2.61 16.26
CA LYS A 55 -4.66 -2.19 16.93
C LYS A 55 -3.66 -3.34 16.89
N ILE A 56 -2.42 -3.03 16.55
CA ILE A 56 -1.30 -3.98 16.62
C ILE A 56 -0.66 -3.81 18.00
N GLU A 57 -0.83 -4.81 18.88
CA GLU A 57 -0.12 -4.85 20.16
C GLU A 57 1.39 -5.02 19.90
N LYS A 58 2.22 -4.26 20.63
CA LYS A 58 3.67 -4.12 20.40
C LYS A 58 4.36 -5.47 20.12
N GLU A 59 5.19 -5.52 19.08
CA GLU A 59 6.25 -6.53 18.98
C GLU A 59 7.18 -6.32 20.20
N ASP A 60 7.25 -7.31 21.08
CA ASP A 60 8.33 -7.37 22.07
C ASP A 60 9.66 -7.26 21.32
N ASN A 61 10.50 -6.35 21.81
CA ASN A 61 11.79 -5.99 21.23
C ASN A 61 12.82 -7.10 21.42
N ASP A 62 12.55 -8.29 20.88
CA ASP A 62 13.52 -9.35 20.72
C ASP A 62 13.89 -9.45 19.24
N GLU A 63 15.19 -9.38 18.97
CA GLU A 63 15.80 -9.66 17.67
C GLU A 63 15.31 -11.01 17.11
N VAL A 64 14.21 -11.01 16.35
CA VAL A 64 13.73 -12.22 15.69
C VAL A 64 13.41 -11.92 14.24
N ASN A 65 14.41 -12.23 13.42
CA ASN A 65 14.32 -12.86 12.11
C ASN A 65 13.04 -12.59 11.28
N ARG A 66 13.31 -12.02 10.11
CA ARG A 66 12.43 -11.65 8.99
C ARG A 66 11.67 -12.82 8.33
N SER A 67 11.12 -13.77 9.09
CA SER A 67 10.50 -14.99 8.53
C SER A 67 9.26 -15.53 9.22
N ASP A 68 8.63 -14.80 10.16
CA ASP A 68 7.52 -15.37 10.96
C ASP A 68 6.23 -14.52 11.03
N TYR A 69 5.95 -13.70 10.01
CA TYR A 69 4.55 -13.32 9.73
C TYR A 69 3.80 -14.51 9.10
N ARG A 70 3.71 -15.62 9.84
CA ARG A 70 2.80 -16.73 9.60
C ARG A 70 1.68 -16.61 10.63
N GLN A 71 0.73 -15.71 10.37
CA GLN A 71 -0.50 -15.72 11.16
C GLN A 71 -1.52 -16.59 10.45
N ASP A 72 -1.63 -17.79 10.99
CA ASP A 72 -2.67 -18.79 10.80
C ASP A 72 -4.06 -18.13 10.67
N PHE A 73 -4.72 -18.30 9.52
CA PHE A 73 -6.14 -18.00 9.34
C PHE A 73 -6.96 -19.07 10.07
N GLY A 74 -6.96 -18.99 11.40
CA GLY A 74 -7.60 -19.95 12.29
C GLY A 74 -8.53 -19.26 13.29
N ASP A 75 -9.83 -19.37 13.00
CA ASP A 75 -10.99 -19.23 13.88
C ASP A 75 -11.38 -17.85 14.47
N TYR A 76 -12.59 -17.46 14.06
CA TYR A 76 -13.44 -16.42 14.61
C TYR A 76 -13.51 -16.44 16.15
N ALA A 77 -12.95 -15.42 16.79
CA ALA A 77 -13.44 -14.94 18.08
C ALA A 77 -14.12 -13.60 17.86
N LYS A 78 -15.46 -13.62 17.78
CA LYS A 78 -16.29 -12.42 17.83
C LYS A 78 -16.22 -11.88 19.26
N ASP A 79 -15.22 -11.06 19.56
CA ASP A 79 -15.11 -10.46 20.89
C ASP A 79 -16.06 -9.25 21.00
N THR A 80 -17.01 -9.35 21.92
CA THR A 80 -18.05 -8.34 22.17
C THR A 80 -17.75 -7.50 23.41
N SER A 81 -16.48 -7.38 23.82
CA SER A 81 -16.08 -6.48 24.90
C SER A 81 -15.94 -5.04 24.39
N ILE A 82 -17.08 -4.36 24.24
CA ILE A 82 -17.13 -2.89 24.21
C ILE A 82 -16.76 -2.40 25.62
N SER A 83 -15.47 -2.28 25.91
CA SER A 83 -14.99 -1.58 27.11
C SER A 83 -14.55 -0.18 26.70
N HIS A 84 -15.47 0.77 26.90
CA HIS A 84 -15.25 2.21 27.06
C HIS A 84 -14.14 2.82 26.16
N LEU A 85 -14.53 3.31 24.97
CA LEU A 85 -13.76 4.38 24.34
C LEU A 85 -13.85 5.61 25.24
N GLU A 86 -12.83 5.84 26.06
CA GLU A 86 -12.52 7.22 26.47
C GLU A 86 -12.23 8.00 25.17
N ASP A 87 -12.79 9.19 25.03
CA ASP A 87 -12.64 10.03 23.83
C ASP A 87 -11.16 10.41 23.62
N TYR A 88 -10.36 9.53 23.00
CA TYR A 88 -8.98 9.83 22.64
C TYR A 88 -8.97 10.63 21.34
N GLU A 89 -8.36 11.82 21.40
CA GLU A 89 -8.16 12.66 20.23
C GLU A 89 -7.06 12.02 19.36
N ILE A 90 -7.48 11.36 18.27
CA ILE A 90 -6.56 10.78 17.29
C ILE A 90 -5.89 11.94 16.55
N HIS A 91 -4.67 12.27 16.95
CA HIS A 91 -3.82 13.18 16.19
C HIS A 91 -3.13 12.41 15.08
N GLU A 92 -3.76 12.34 13.90
CA GLU A 92 -3.02 12.07 12.65
C GLU A 92 -2.16 13.32 12.40
N PRO A 93 -0.82 13.25 12.46
CA PRO A 93 0.01 14.38 12.10
C PRO A 93 -0.25 14.70 10.63
N ARG A 94 -1.00 15.77 10.39
CA ARG A 94 -1.39 16.29 9.06
C ARG A 94 -0.19 16.47 8.11
N ASP A 95 1.00 16.58 8.69
CA ASP A 95 2.26 16.87 8.02
C ASP A 95 3.18 15.63 7.85
N ASN A 96 2.76 14.41 8.19
CA ASN A 96 3.61 13.22 8.00
C ASN A 96 2.88 11.93 7.53
N PRO A 97 2.23 11.93 6.35
CA PRO A 97 1.76 10.69 5.70
C PRO A 97 2.89 9.73 5.30
N GLY A 98 4.17 10.13 5.46
CA GLY A 98 5.35 9.35 5.07
C GLY A 98 5.60 8.09 5.91
N ASN A 99 5.05 8.02 7.13
CA ASN A 99 5.25 6.89 8.03
C ASN A 99 4.27 5.73 7.79
N ASP A 100 3.22 5.97 7.01
CA ASP A 100 2.26 4.92 6.69
C ASP A 100 2.90 3.92 5.75
N ILE A 101 2.63 2.64 6.00
CA ILE A 101 3.13 1.53 5.18
C ILE A 101 1.93 0.87 4.53
N PHE A 102 1.95 0.82 3.20
CA PHE A 102 0.87 0.23 2.41
C PHE A 102 1.31 -1.09 1.79
N PHE A 103 0.47 -2.11 1.81
CA PHE A 103 0.71 -3.37 1.11
C PHE A 103 -0.45 -3.62 0.17
N VAL A 104 -0.16 -4.17 -1.00
CA VAL A 104 -1.18 -4.68 -1.93
C VAL A 104 -0.94 -6.17 -2.05
N ASN A 105 -1.93 -6.97 -1.70
CA ASN A 105 -1.81 -8.42 -1.64
C ASN A 105 -2.88 -9.08 -2.51
N CYS A 106 -2.53 -10.23 -3.07
CA CYS A 106 -3.53 -11.09 -3.71
C CYS A 106 -4.51 -11.62 -2.67
N ALA A 107 -5.80 -11.34 -2.82
CA ALA A 107 -6.82 -11.77 -1.85
C ALA A 107 -6.99 -13.29 -1.72
N GLY A 108 -6.43 -14.09 -2.65
CA GLY A 108 -6.52 -15.55 -2.64
C GLY A 108 -5.30 -16.29 -2.10
N CYS A 109 -4.11 -15.69 -2.16
CA CYS A 109 -2.86 -16.34 -1.70
C CYS A 109 -1.94 -15.43 -0.89
N ASP A 110 -2.40 -14.22 -0.60
CA ASP A 110 -1.72 -13.19 0.19
C ASP A 110 -0.34 -12.73 -0.33
N ARG A 111 0.03 -13.16 -1.54
CA ARG A 111 1.27 -12.71 -2.17
C ARG A 111 1.23 -11.20 -2.41
N GLU A 112 2.26 -10.51 -1.91
CA GLU A 112 2.47 -9.08 -2.14
C GLU A 112 2.68 -8.79 -3.63
N ILE A 113 2.04 -7.71 -4.07
CA ILE A 113 2.07 -7.17 -5.43
C ILE A 113 2.72 -5.79 -5.32
N GLU A 114 3.77 -5.59 -6.10
CA GLU A 114 4.38 -4.28 -6.27
C GLU A 114 3.39 -3.30 -6.88
N PHE A 115 3.44 -2.02 -6.52
CA PHE A 115 2.48 -1.03 -6.99
C PHE A 115 3.11 0.37 -7.05
N GLY A 116 2.43 1.26 -7.77
CA GLY A 116 2.72 2.69 -7.82
C GLY A 116 1.53 3.55 -7.41
N TRP A 117 1.81 4.82 -7.18
CA TRP A 117 0.85 5.84 -6.80
C TRP A 117 0.53 6.76 -7.97
N SER A 118 -0.73 7.20 -8.06
CA SER A 118 -1.12 8.23 -9.03
C SER A 118 -0.52 9.61 -8.75
N GLN A 119 -0.07 9.86 -7.51
CA GLN A 119 0.49 11.15 -7.08
C GLN A 119 1.77 10.94 -6.24
N PRO A 120 2.72 11.90 -6.24
CA PRO A 120 4.02 11.75 -5.59
C PRO A 120 3.96 11.68 -4.05
N ASP A 121 2.92 12.22 -3.44
CA ASP A 121 2.70 12.29 -1.99
C ASP A 121 1.95 11.07 -1.44
N ARG A 122 1.97 9.94 -2.18
CA ARG A 122 1.11 8.77 -1.94
C ARG A 122 -0.39 9.11 -1.98
N GLY A 123 -0.74 10.21 -2.64
CA GLY A 123 -2.11 10.62 -2.89
C GLY A 123 -2.78 9.85 -4.03
N GLY A 124 -4.11 9.82 -3.99
CA GLY A 124 -4.95 9.26 -5.04
C GLY A 124 -4.98 7.73 -5.06
N GLY A 125 -4.92 7.15 -6.26
CA GLY A 125 -5.11 5.72 -6.49
C GLY A 125 -3.83 4.88 -6.40
N ILE A 126 -4.01 3.62 -6.05
CA ILE A 126 -2.96 2.58 -5.99
C ILE A 126 -3.06 1.71 -7.25
N PHE A 127 -1.95 1.64 -7.99
CA PHE A 127 -1.86 0.94 -9.28
C PHE A 127 -0.92 -0.27 -9.15
N PRO A 128 -1.46 -1.50 -9.04
CA PRO A 128 -0.67 -2.71 -8.90
C PRO A 128 0.03 -3.11 -10.20
N ALA A 129 1.30 -3.51 -10.13
CA ALA A 129 2.15 -3.85 -11.27
C ALA A 129 1.68 -5.06 -12.09
N GLU A 130 0.77 -5.85 -11.55
CA GLU A 130 0.17 -7.00 -12.24
C GLU A 130 -1.23 -6.71 -12.82
N CYS A 131 -1.72 -5.48 -12.69
CA CYS A 131 -2.94 -5.04 -13.34
C CYS A 131 -2.66 -4.61 -14.79
N SER A 132 -3.63 -4.84 -15.67
CA SER A 132 -3.58 -4.50 -17.11
C SER A 132 -3.41 -3.01 -17.42
N ASP A 133 -3.82 -2.14 -16.51
CA ASP A 133 -3.78 -0.68 -16.59
C ASP A 133 -2.55 -0.07 -15.89
N PHE A 134 -1.61 -0.90 -15.45
CA PHE A 134 -0.36 -0.43 -14.86
C PHE A 134 0.58 0.16 -15.93
N ILE A 135 0.73 1.49 -15.89
CA ILE A 135 1.63 2.25 -16.77
C ILE A 135 2.71 2.87 -15.88
N PRO A 136 3.87 2.22 -15.70
CA PRO A 136 4.89 2.64 -14.73
C PRO A 136 5.39 4.07 -14.97
N GLU A 137 5.46 4.52 -16.23
CA GLU A 137 5.93 5.86 -16.58
C GLU A 137 4.97 6.97 -16.12
N GLU A 138 3.71 6.65 -15.83
CA GLU A 138 2.69 7.60 -15.36
C GLU A 138 2.51 7.55 -13.84
N LEU A 139 3.26 6.72 -13.15
CA LEU A 139 3.10 6.43 -11.72
C LEU A 139 4.34 6.81 -10.91
N TRP A 140 4.12 7.04 -9.62
CA TRP A 140 5.18 7.27 -8.65
C TRP A 140 5.45 5.97 -7.88
N PRO A 141 6.70 5.48 -7.84
CA PRO A 141 7.02 4.25 -7.11
C PRO A 141 6.76 4.41 -5.62
N GLU A 142 6.22 3.39 -4.98
CA GLU A 142 6.38 3.26 -3.53
C GLU A 142 7.88 3.12 -3.21
N LEU A 143 8.38 3.87 -2.22
CA LEU A 143 9.82 4.01 -1.96
C LEU A 143 10.54 2.66 -1.77
N ARG A 144 9.85 1.68 -1.18
CA ARG A 144 10.38 0.33 -0.97
C ARG A 144 10.66 -0.41 -2.29
N TYR A 145 10.02 -0.02 -3.38
CA TYR A 145 10.17 -0.60 -4.72
C TYR A 145 11.09 0.21 -5.63
N LEU A 146 11.62 1.35 -5.19
CA LEU A 146 12.42 2.24 -6.04
C LEU A 146 13.58 1.51 -6.75
N ASN A 147 14.31 0.67 -6.03
CA ASN A 147 15.40 -0.13 -6.61
C ASN A 147 14.88 -1.16 -7.63
N SER A 148 13.76 -1.84 -7.33
CA SER A 148 13.11 -2.78 -8.25
C SER A 148 12.67 -2.07 -9.54
N TRP A 149 12.08 -0.88 -9.44
CA TRP A 149 11.67 -0.09 -10.60
C TRP A 149 12.86 0.38 -11.43
N HIS A 150 13.99 0.70 -10.77
CA HIS A 150 15.22 1.04 -11.47
C HIS A 150 15.78 -0.17 -12.26
N GLU A 151 15.84 -1.36 -11.65
CA GLU A 151 16.28 -2.60 -12.30
C GLU A 151 15.38 -3.01 -13.47
N LYS A 152 14.07 -2.71 -13.38
CA LYS A 152 13.08 -2.98 -14.43
C LYS A 152 13.03 -1.89 -15.50
N HIS A 153 13.83 -0.83 -15.37
CA HIS A 153 13.80 0.35 -16.25
C HIS A 153 12.40 1.00 -16.35
N TRP A 154 11.65 0.96 -15.25
CA TRP A 154 10.32 1.56 -15.12
C TRP A 154 10.35 3.03 -14.72
N LEU A 155 11.45 3.47 -14.11
CA LEU A 155 11.65 4.89 -13.81
C LEU A 155 11.89 5.64 -15.13
N LYS A 156 11.22 6.78 -15.30
CA LYS A 156 11.57 7.73 -16.36
C LYS A 156 13.04 8.08 -16.22
N ASN A 157 13.83 7.78 -17.23
CA ASN A 157 15.09 8.49 -17.42
C ASN A 157 14.70 9.95 -17.64
N ASP A 158 15.19 10.86 -16.81
CA ASP A 158 15.14 12.29 -17.09
C ASP A 158 15.99 12.57 -18.35
N GLN A 159 15.47 12.23 -19.53
CA GLN A 159 15.90 12.80 -20.80
C GLN A 159 15.09 14.07 -21.02
N HIS A 160 15.38 15.05 -20.17
CA HIS A 160 15.13 16.43 -20.53
C HIS A 160 16.21 16.82 -21.55
N GLU A 161 15.80 16.83 -22.82
CA GLU A 161 16.13 17.85 -23.81
C GLU A 161 17.39 18.68 -23.52
N MET A 162 18.55 18.17 -23.95
CA MET A 162 19.52 19.04 -24.62
C MET A 162 19.33 18.86 -26.12
N ASP A 163 18.14 19.25 -26.59
CA ASP A 163 17.97 19.62 -27.99
C ASP A 163 18.85 20.84 -28.22
N SER A 164 20.04 20.57 -28.78
CA SER A 164 20.64 21.35 -29.85
C SER A 164 20.05 22.75 -30.05
N GLU A 165 20.52 23.72 -29.27
CA GLU A 165 20.72 25.09 -29.79
C GLU A 165 21.86 25.04 -30.82
N ALA A 166 21.55 24.50 -32.01
CA ALA A 166 22.23 24.88 -33.23
C ALA A 166 21.40 26.02 -33.84
N VAL A 167 21.57 27.22 -33.27
CA VAL A 167 21.14 28.47 -33.89
C VAL A 167 22.39 29.10 -34.52
N GLU A 168 22.37 29.03 -35.86
CA GLU A 168 23.14 29.78 -36.87
C GLU A 168 24.68 29.64 -36.94
#